data_AF-A0A375GR43-F1
#
_entry.id   AF-A0A375GR43-F1
#
_cell.length_a   1.000
_cell.length_b   1.000
_cell.length_c   1.000
_cell.angle_alpha   90.00
_cell.angle_beta   90.00
_cell.angle_gamma   90.00
#
_symmetry.space_group_name_H-M   'P 1'
#
loop_
_entity.id
_entity.type
_entity.pdbx_description
1 polymer ?
#
loop_
_entity_poly.entity_id
_entity_poly.type
_entity_poly.pdbx_seq_one_letter_code
_entity_poly.pdbx_strand_id
1 'polypeptide(L)'
;MSSQNNDYSPISCEFHDRLEDLATLRKRTSVSYRDDDGVLQHREAAVKDVFNRGGAEYVLLSSNETVRLDRLVEVDGNKLSDY
;
A
#
# COMPACT_ATOMS: atom_id res chain seq x y z
N MET A 1 25.89 -1.29 -13.12
CA MET A 1 25.95 -2.75 -13.33
C MET A 1 24.75 -3.37 -12.65
N SER A 2 24.18 -4.40 -13.29
CA SER A 2 23.11 -5.31 -12.84
C SER A 2 21.67 -4.90 -13.17
N SER A 3 21.22 -5.52 -14.26
CA SER A 3 19.87 -5.69 -14.80
C SER A 3 18.91 -6.42 -13.84
N GLN A 4 17.58 -6.29 -14.03
CA GLN A 4 16.67 -7.42 -14.33
C GLN A 4 15.20 -6.96 -14.52
N ASN A 5 14.59 -7.46 -15.60
CA ASN A 5 13.17 -7.46 -15.90
C ASN A 5 12.40 -8.37 -14.93
N ASN A 6 11.36 -7.85 -14.30
CA ASN A 6 10.09 -8.55 -14.07
C ASN A 6 9.03 -7.46 -13.85
N ASP A 7 7.78 -7.73 -14.25
CA ASP A 7 6.59 -6.86 -14.31
C ASP A 7 6.12 -6.27 -12.94
N TYR A 8 7.06 -5.82 -12.10
CA TYR A 8 6.83 -5.23 -10.80
C TYR A 8 7.43 -3.83 -10.80
N SER A 9 6.57 -2.81 -10.75
CA SER A 9 7.03 -1.47 -10.42
C SER A 9 7.12 -1.42 -8.90
N PRO A 10 8.33 -1.52 -8.29
CA PRO A 10 8.45 -1.32 -6.87
C PRO A 10 7.87 0.04 -6.56
N ILE A 11 7.00 0.05 -5.56
CA ILE A 11 6.47 1.26 -4.99
C ILE A 11 7.65 2.12 -4.53
N SER A 12 7.57 3.44 -4.72
CA SER A 12 8.63 4.35 -4.32
C SER A 12 9.05 4.05 -2.88
N CYS A 13 10.36 3.89 -2.62
CA CYS A 13 10.87 3.57 -1.29
C CYS A 13 10.33 4.53 -0.22
N GLU A 14 10.17 5.81 -0.57
CA GLU A 14 9.56 6.86 0.27
C GLU A 14 8.13 6.50 0.72
N PHE A 15 7.34 5.90 -0.17
CA PHE A 15 5.98 5.49 0.13
C PHE A 15 5.95 4.23 1.02
N HIS A 16 6.87 3.30 0.80
CA HIS A 16 7.04 2.15 1.69
C HIS A 16 7.41 2.60 3.10
N ASP A 17 8.41 3.48 3.24
CA ASP A 17 8.84 4.04 4.53
C ASP A 17 7.67 4.76 5.23
N ARG A 18 6.84 5.48 4.46
CA ARG A 18 5.63 6.10 4.99
C ARG A 18 4.62 5.09 5.52
N LEU A 19 4.42 3.97 4.84
CA LEU A 19 3.56 2.89 5.32
C LEU A 19 4.12 2.26 6.60
N GLU A 20 5.44 2.11 6.70
CA GLU A 20 6.10 1.62 7.92
C GLU A 20 5.95 2.59 9.11
N ASP A 21 6.05 3.90 8.88
CA ASP A 21 5.73 4.94 9.88
C ASP A 21 4.28 4.83 10.35
N LEU A 22 3.34 4.71 9.41
CA LEU A 22 1.91 4.53 9.73
C LEU A 22 1.64 3.22 10.48
N ALA A 23 2.31 2.13 10.11
CA ALA A 23 2.24 0.83 10.79
C ALA A 23 2.74 0.92 12.23
N THR A 24 3.85 1.64 12.43
CA THR A 24 4.46 1.88 13.74
C THR A 24 3.56 2.72 14.63
N LEU A 25 2.98 3.79 14.09
CA LEU A 25 2.05 4.66 14.79
C LEU A 25 0.70 3.98 15.06
N ARG A 26 0.34 2.94 14.28
CA ARG A 26 -0.99 2.29 14.28
C ARG A 26 -2.12 3.32 14.21
N LYS A 27 -1.87 4.41 13.48
CA LYS A 27 -2.79 5.52 13.35
C LYS A 27 -3.92 5.11 12.43
N ARG A 28 -5.17 5.35 12.85
CA ARG A 28 -6.34 5.13 12.00
C ARG A 28 -6.27 6.13 10.83
N THR A 29 -6.22 5.61 9.61
CA THR A 29 -5.97 6.41 8.42
C THR A 29 -6.94 6.07 7.29
N SER A 30 -7.14 7.00 6.37
CA SER A 30 -7.88 6.77 5.15
C SER A 30 -7.01 6.00 4.15
N VAL A 31 -7.55 4.91 3.64
CA VAL A 31 -6.91 4.02 2.67
C VAL A 31 -7.81 3.95 1.45
N SER A 32 -7.34 4.47 0.32
CA SER A 32 -8.03 4.40 -0.96
C SER A 32 -7.30 3.44 -1.88
N TYR A 33 -8.00 2.48 -2.47
CA TYR A 33 -7.44 1.48 -3.38
C TYR A 33 -8.44 1.08 -4.45
N ARG A 34 -7.95 0.54 -5.57
CA ARG A 34 -8.81 -0.04 -6.61
C ARG A 34 -9.04 -1.53 -6.32
N ASP A 35 -10.30 -1.95 -6.36
CA ASP A 35 -10.62 -3.38 -6.31
C ASP A 35 -10.40 -4.05 -7.68
N ASP A 36 -10.80 -5.32 -7.80
CA ASP A 36 -10.62 -6.11 -9.02
C ASP A 36 -11.45 -5.62 -10.22
N ASP A 37 -12.58 -4.97 -9.96
CA ASP A 37 -13.44 -4.32 -10.97
C ASP A 37 -12.88 -2.94 -11.39
N GLY A 38 -11.78 -2.50 -10.75
CA GLY A 38 -11.17 -1.18 -10.97
C GLY A 38 -11.91 -0.05 -10.23
N VAL A 39 -12.90 -0.39 -9.41
CA VAL A 39 -13.66 0.59 -8.62
C VAL A 39 -12.80 1.10 -7.47
N LEU A 40 -12.80 2.42 -7.29
CA LEU A 40 -12.11 3.05 -6.17
C LEU A 40 -12.88 2.79 -4.87
N GLN A 41 -12.26 2.04 -3.98
CA GLN A 41 -12.74 1.77 -2.64
C GLN A 41 -12.03 2.67 -1.65
N HIS A 42 -12.77 3.16 -0.67
CA HIS A 42 -12.24 3.93 0.45
C HIS A 42 -12.52 3.20 1.76
N ARG A 43 -11.51 3.06 2.61
CA ARG A 43 -11.60 2.39 3.91
C ARG A 43 -10.85 3.19 4.96
N GLU A 44 -11.43 3.34 6.13
CA GLU A 44 -10.75 3.94 7.28
C GLU A 44 -10.24 2.84 8.22
N ALA A 45 -8.95 2.60 8.20
CA ALA A 45 -8.31 1.57 9.04
C ALA A 45 -6.87 1.97 9.37
N ALA A 46 -6.31 1.39 10.42
CA ALA A 46 -4.88 1.56 10.69
C ALA A 46 -4.08 0.54 9.87
N VAL A 47 -2.94 0.97 9.34
CA VAL A 47 -1.95 0.04 8.80
C VAL A 47 -1.43 -0.79 9.98
N LYS A 48 -1.53 -2.11 9.86
CA LYS A 48 -1.08 -3.06 10.89
C LYS A 48 0.28 -3.63 10.55
N ASP A 49 0.47 -4.00 9.29
CA ASP A 49 1.67 -4.64 8.79
C ASP A 49 1.77 -4.49 7.26
N VAL A 50 2.97 -4.53 6.70
CA VAL A 50 3.22 -4.53 5.26
C VAL A 50 4.09 -5.74 4.95
N PHE A 51 3.65 -6.57 4.00
CA PHE A 51 4.33 -7.83 3.71
C PHE A 51 4.32 -8.12 2.21
N ASN A 52 5.35 -8.81 1.73
CA ASN A 52 5.40 -9.33 0.37
C ASN A 52 4.82 -10.73 0.30
N ARG A 53 3.96 -10.99 -0.68
CA ARG A 53 3.39 -12.30 -0.96
C ARG A 53 3.36 -12.56 -2.46
N GLY A 54 4.11 -13.57 -2.90
CA GLY A 54 4.10 -14.01 -4.29
C GLY A 54 4.65 -12.97 -5.28
N GLY A 55 5.58 -12.12 -4.84
CA GLY A 55 6.19 -11.09 -5.68
C GLY A 55 5.40 -9.79 -5.75
N ALA A 56 4.34 -9.64 -4.95
CA ALA A 56 3.62 -8.38 -4.78
C ALA A 56 3.54 -7.98 -3.32
N GLU A 57 3.49 -6.69 -3.05
CA GLU A 57 3.37 -6.15 -1.70
C GLU A 57 1.91 -5.93 -1.30
N TYR A 58 1.62 -6.23 -0.04
CA TYR A 58 0.30 -6.14 0.56
C TYR A 58 0.39 -5.41 1.90
N VAL A 59 -0.63 -4.60 2.20
CA VAL A 59 -0.81 -3.98 3.50
C VAL A 59 -1.94 -4.69 4.23
N LEU A 60 -1.67 -5.15 5.45
CA LEU A 60 -2.67 -5.64 6.37
C LEU A 60 -3.25 -4.46 7.14
N LEU A 61 -4.56 -4.28 7.05
CA LEU A 61 -5.29 -3.27 7.80
C LEU A 61 -5.76 -3.82 9.14
N SER A 62 -6.03 -2.93 10.09
CA SER A 62 -6.60 -3.27 11.39
C SER A 62 -8.00 -3.91 11.29
N SER A 63 -8.68 -3.76 10.15
CA SER A 63 -9.94 -4.44 9.82
C SER A 63 -9.77 -5.90 9.40
N ASN A 64 -8.53 -6.43 9.43
CA ASN A 64 -8.14 -7.71 8.85
C ASN A 64 -8.27 -7.80 7.33
N GLU A 65 -8.47 -6.67 6.64
CA GLU A 65 -8.41 -6.59 5.19
C GLU A 65 -6.96 -6.50 4.72
N THR A 66 -6.65 -7.16 3.60
CA THR A 66 -5.35 -7.05 2.93
C THR A 66 -5.51 -6.38 1.59
N VAL A 67 -4.79 -5.28 1.39
CA VAL A 67 -4.85 -4.48 0.16
C VAL A 67 -3.51 -4.57 -0.56
N ARG A 68 -3.53 -4.80 -1.87
CA ARG A 68 -2.31 -4.77 -2.70
C ARG A 68 -1.80 -3.34 -2.82
N LEU A 69 -0.51 -3.13 -2.57
CA LEU A 69 0.07 -1.79 -2.67
C LEU A 69 0.10 -1.29 -4.11
N ASP A 70 0.22 -2.18 -5.11
CA ASP A 70 0.14 -1.78 -6.52
C ASP A 70 -1.24 -1.22 -6.91
N ARG A 71 -2.30 -1.62 -6.19
CA ARG A 71 -3.66 -1.10 -6.37
C ARG A 71 -3.99 0.06 -5.44
N LEU A 72 -3.07 0.43 -4.55
CA LEU A 72 -3.27 1.52 -3.61
C LEU A 72 -3.20 2.85 -4.36
N VAL A 73 -4.09 3.76 -4.00
CA VAL A 73 -4.20 5.08 -4.64
C VAL A 73 -3.79 6.17 -3.66
N GLU A 74 -4.20 6.05 -2.40
CA GLU A 74 -3.94 7.07 -1.38
C GLU A 74 -3.92 6.44 0.02
N VAL A 75 -3.02 6.92 0.89
CA VAL A 75 -2.99 6.56 2.31
C VAL A 75 -2.74 7.80 3.17
N ASP A 76 -3.54 8.04 4.20
CA ASP A 76 -3.43 9.23 5.09
C ASP A 76 -3.48 10.56 4.33
N GLY A 77 -4.18 10.60 3.18
CA GLY A 77 -4.21 11.77 2.29
C GLY A 77 -2.97 11.92 1.39
N ASN A 78 -2.02 10.99 1.45
CA ASN A 78 -0.85 10.95 0.57
C ASN A 78 -1.15 10.04 -0.61
N LYS A 79 -1.15 10.61 -1.82
CA LYS A 79 -1.44 9.87 -3.04
C LYS A 79 -0.18 9.15 -3.51
N LEU A 80 -0.36 7.91 -3.96
CA LEU A 80 0.75 7.15 -4.54
C LEU A 80 1.33 7.84 -5.78
N SER A 81 0.47 8.52 -6.56
CA SER A 81 0.88 9.28 -7.75
C SER A 81 1.74 10.53 -7.49
N ASP A 82 1.84 10.98 -6.24
CA ASP A 82 2.69 12.12 -5.84
C ASP A 82 4.14 11.70 -5.53
N TYR A 83 4.44 10.39 -5.52
CA TYR A 83 5.75 9.79 -5.25
C TYR A 83 6.27 9.00 -6.45
#